data_AF-A0A7V0ZA14-F1
#
_entry.id   AF-A0A7V0ZA14-F1
#
_cell.length_a   1.000
_cell.length_b   1.000
_cell.length_c   1.000
_cell.angle_alpha   90.00
_cell.angle_beta   90.00
_cell.angle_gamma   90.00
#
_symmetry.space_group_name_H-M   'P 1'
#
loop_
_entity.id
_entity.type
_entity.pdbx_description
1 polymer ?
#
loop_
_entity_poly.entity_id
_entity_poly.type
_entity_poly.pdbx_seq_one_letter_code
_entity_poly.pdbx_strand_id
1 'polypeptide(L)'
;VTILLKQANLTPSDLRSVLIAGGFGSFIRRNNAQRIGLIPADVPADRVSYVGNVSLHGAKWVLVSSAARRKAEQLAKQTNHVELSADMDFQTAFADSMIFPEK
;
A
#
# COMPACT_ATOMS: atom_id res chain seq x y z
N VAL A 1 -4.37 -1.53 -6.10
CA VAL A 1 -3.75 -2.73 -5.45
C VAL A 1 -3.84 -3.94 -6.36
N THR A 2 -5.02 -4.23 -6.91
CA THR A 2 -5.30 -5.36 -7.82
C THR A 2 -4.28 -5.54 -8.95
N ILE A 3 -3.98 -4.46 -9.70
CA ILE A 3 -3.00 -4.52 -10.81
C ILE A 3 -1.61 -4.95 -10.34
N LEU A 4 -1.12 -4.40 -9.22
CA LEU A 4 0.19 -4.75 -8.69
C LEU A 4 0.26 -6.20 -8.21
N LEU A 5 -0.80 -6.70 -7.59
CA LEU A 5 -0.90 -8.11 -7.18
C LEU A 5 -0.90 -9.05 -8.39
N LYS A 6 -1.67 -8.71 -9.43
CA LYS A 6 -1.69 -9.45 -10.70
C LYS A 6 -0.30 -9.52 -11.34
N GLN A 7 0.40 -8.39 -11.46
CA GLN A 7 1.75 -8.36 -12.02
C GLN A 7 2.78 -9.15 -11.17
N ALA A 8 2.60 -9.17 -9.85
CA ALA A 8 3.43 -9.96 -8.94
C ALA A 8 3.04 -11.45 -8.88
N ASN A 9 1.96 -11.85 -9.58
CA ASN A 9 1.35 -13.18 -9.47
C ASN A 9 1.02 -13.57 -8.02
N LEU A 10 0.44 -12.63 -7.27
CA LEU A 10 0.03 -12.79 -5.89
C LEU A 10 -1.47 -12.53 -5.76
N THR A 11 -2.08 -13.15 -4.76
CA THR A 11 -3.42 -12.85 -4.26
C THR A 11 -3.32 -11.99 -3.00
N PRO A 12 -4.38 -11.26 -2.60
CA PRO A 12 -4.33 -10.48 -1.36
C PRO A 12 -4.09 -11.34 -0.11
N SER A 13 -4.47 -12.62 -0.14
CA SER A 13 -4.22 -13.56 0.96
C SER A 13 -2.73 -13.93 1.14
N ASP A 14 -1.92 -13.75 0.10
CA ASP A 14 -0.46 -13.94 0.14
C ASP A 14 0.25 -12.79 0.88
N LEU A 15 -0.41 -11.65 1.08
CA LEU A 15 0.17 -10.51 1.76
C LEU A 15 0.34 -10.81 3.25
N ARG A 16 1.59 -10.92 3.71
CA ARG A 16 1.93 -11.08 5.12
C ARG A 16 1.59 -9.85 5.98
N SER A 17 1.73 -8.66 5.41
CA SER A 17 1.50 -7.39 6.10
C SER A 17 1.12 -6.29 5.13
N VAL A 18 0.15 -5.44 5.52
CA VAL A 18 -0.25 -4.24 4.79
C VAL A 18 -0.02 -3.04 5.69
N LEU A 19 0.96 -2.21 5.34
CA LEU A 19 1.32 -1.02 6.12
C LEU A 19 0.69 0.22 5.48
N ILE A 20 -0.23 0.86 6.20
CA ILE A 20 -0.90 2.09 5.75
C ILE A 20 -0.16 3.28 6.35
N ALA A 21 0.49 4.04 5.48
CA ALA A 21 1.08 5.32 5.82
C ALA A 21 0.21 6.47 5.31
N GLY A 22 0.34 7.65 5.91
CA GLY A 22 -0.33 8.86 5.47
C GLY A 22 -0.68 9.83 6.59
N GLY A 23 -1.47 10.84 6.26
CA GLY A 23 -1.99 11.82 7.21
C GLY A 23 -3.28 11.41 7.92
N PHE A 24 -3.81 10.22 7.62
CA PHE A 24 -5.11 9.75 8.13
C PHE A 24 -5.15 9.52 9.65
N GLY A 25 -4.01 9.58 10.33
CA GLY A 25 -3.86 9.29 11.75
C GLY A 25 -4.33 7.87 12.13
N SER A 26 -4.52 7.64 13.43
CA SER A 26 -5.16 6.42 13.94
C SER A 26 -6.67 6.36 13.65
N PHE A 27 -7.19 7.20 12.76
CA PHE A 27 -8.63 7.36 12.50
C PHE A 27 -9.17 6.42 11.42
N ILE A 28 -8.32 5.83 10.58
CA ILE A 28 -8.76 4.76 9.67
C ILE A 28 -8.96 3.47 10.47
N ARG A 29 -10.22 3.07 10.60
CA ARG A 29 -10.60 1.74 11.11
C ARG A 29 -10.46 0.72 9.97
N ARG A 30 -9.66 -0.32 10.19
CA ARG A 30 -9.35 -1.39 9.21
C ARG A 30 -10.62 -1.98 8.61
N ASN A 31 -11.58 -2.37 9.46
CA ASN A 31 -12.86 -2.92 9.03
C ASN A 31 -13.67 -1.95 8.16
N ASN A 32 -13.62 -0.65 8.45
CA ASN A 32 -14.32 0.35 7.65
C ASN A 32 -13.64 0.51 6.28
N ALA A 33 -12.31 0.55 6.24
CA ALA A 33 -11.56 0.63 4.99
C ALA A 33 -11.81 -0.57 4.07
N GLN A 34 -11.93 -1.78 4.64
CA GLN A 34 -12.30 -2.97 3.88
C GLN A 34 -13.75 -2.93 3.40
N ARG A 35 -14.68 -2.52 4.27
CA ARG A 35 -16.10 -2.42 3.94
C ARG A 35 -16.39 -1.46 2.78
N ILE A 36 -15.61 -0.39 2.64
CA ILE A 36 -15.77 0.58 1.54
C ILE A 36 -14.94 0.24 0.30
N GLY A 37 -14.20 -0.89 0.30
CA GLY A 37 -13.35 -1.29 -0.83
C GLY A 37 -12.00 -0.56 -0.94
N LEU A 38 -11.61 0.25 0.07
CA LEU A 38 -10.30 0.92 0.08
C LEU A 38 -9.15 -0.10 0.25
N ILE A 39 -9.39 -1.16 1.03
CA ILE A 39 -8.46 -2.28 1.21
C ILE A 39 -9.20 -3.55 0.77
N PRO A 40 -8.54 -4.48 0.06
CA PRO A 40 -9.18 -5.74 -0.31
C PRO A 40 -9.73 -6.48 0.92
N ALA A 41 -10.96 -6.99 0.82
CA ALA A 41 -11.67 -7.64 1.93
C ALA A 41 -11.05 -9.00 2.32
N ASP A 42 -10.34 -9.62 1.39
CA ASP A 42 -9.63 -10.89 1.53
C ASP A 42 -8.25 -10.76 2.19
N VAL A 43 -7.81 -9.53 2.51
CA VAL A 43 -6.67 -9.33 3.43
C VAL A 43 -7.14 -9.55 4.87
N PRO A 44 -6.52 -10.46 5.64
CA PRO A 44 -6.83 -10.59 7.07
C PRO A 44 -6.61 -9.27 7.84
N ALA A 45 -7.60 -8.86 8.63
CA ALA A 45 -7.61 -7.55 9.30
C ALA A 45 -6.48 -7.36 10.33
N ASP A 46 -5.95 -8.45 10.88
CA ASP A 46 -4.79 -8.47 11.76
C ASP A 46 -3.48 -8.14 11.03
N ARG A 47 -3.42 -8.35 9.71
CA ARG A 47 -2.25 -8.04 8.87
C ARG A 47 -2.19 -6.58 8.41
N VAL A 48 -3.28 -5.83 8.54
CA VAL A 48 -3.34 -4.41 8.19
C VAL A 48 -2.85 -3.58 9.39
N SER A 49 -1.89 -2.67 9.22
CA SER A 49 -1.38 -1.82 10.31
C SER A 49 -1.18 -0.39 9.85
N TYR A 50 -1.58 0.57 10.70
CA TYR A 50 -1.35 1.99 10.44
C TYR A 50 0.00 2.43 11.02
N VAL A 51 0.84 3.04 10.20
CA VAL A 51 2.24 3.39 10.55
C VAL A 51 2.51 4.90 10.57
N GLY A 52 1.49 5.73 10.38
CA GLY A 52 1.60 7.19 10.49
C GLY A 52 2.32 7.83 9.30
N ASN A 53 2.96 8.96 9.57
CA ASN A 53 3.71 9.70 8.57
C ASN A 53 5.14 9.13 8.42
N VAL A 54 5.26 8.06 7.64
CA VAL A 54 6.55 7.39 7.39
C VAL A 54 7.54 8.27 6.62
N SER A 55 7.06 9.26 5.85
CA SER A 55 7.93 10.23 5.16
C SER A 55 8.70 11.07 6.19
N LEU A 56 8.00 11.65 7.17
CA LEU A 56 8.64 12.42 8.24
C LEU A 56 9.55 11.54 9.12
N HIS A 57 9.12 10.32 9.44
CA HIS A 57 9.96 9.38 10.20
C HIS A 57 11.25 9.02 9.45
N GLY A 58 11.14 8.72 8.15
CA GLY A 58 12.29 8.45 7.29
C GLY A 58 13.24 9.64 7.19
N ALA A 59 12.70 10.86 7.04
CA ALA A 59 13.49 12.09 7.02
C ALA A 59 14.28 12.28 8.32
N LYS A 60 13.67 12.05 9.49
CA LYS A 60 14.35 12.10 10.79
C LYS A 60 15.48 11.07 10.86
N TRP A 61 15.25 9.83 10.40
CA TRP A 61 16.29 8.79 10.41
C TRP A 61 17.48 9.14 9.51
N VAL A 62 17.22 9.63 8.30
CA VAL A 62 18.27 10.00 7.34
C VAL A 62 19.02 11.27 7.75
N LEU A 63 18.39 12.14 8.54
CA LEU A 63 19.02 13.33 9.11
C LEU A 63 20.13 12.97 10.11
N VAL A 64 19.90 11.96 10.97
CA VAL A 64 20.81 11.62 12.08
C VAL A 64 21.67 10.38 11.83
N SER A 65 21.48 9.66 10.72
CA SER A 65 22.21 8.41 10.44
C SER A 65 22.64 8.29 8.98
N SER A 66 23.96 8.27 8.75
CA SER A 66 24.55 7.99 7.44
C SER A 66 24.28 6.57 6.96
N ALA A 67 24.15 5.60 7.88
CA ALA A 67 23.76 4.24 7.56
C ALA A 67 22.30 4.16 7.07
N ALA A 68 21.39 4.88 7.74
CA ALA A 68 19.99 4.98 7.29
C ALA A 68 19.89 5.64 5.90
N ARG A 69 20.69 6.68 5.66
CA ARG A 69 20.79 7.33 4.33
C ARG A 69 21.20 6.35 3.24
N ARG A 70 22.29 5.62 3.44
CA ARG A 70 22.76 4.60 2.47
C ARG A 70 21.71 3.52 2.21
N LYS A 71 21.01 3.06 3.26
CA LYS A 71 19.92 2.09 3.13
C LYS A 71 18.75 2.65 2.31
N ALA A 72 18.36 3.91 2.54
CA ALA A 72 17.31 4.56 1.75
C ALA A 72 17.68 4.68 0.27
N GLU A 73 18.93 5.05 -0.03
CA GLU A 73 19.45 5.12 -1.40
C GLU A 73 19.46 3.74 -2.10
N GLN A 74 19.81 2.68 -1.37
CA GLN A 74 19.75 1.31 -1.89
C GLN A 74 18.32 0.87 -2.19
N LEU A 75 17.37 1.14 -1.29
CA LEU A 75 15.96 0.82 -1.49
C LEU A 75 15.39 1.57 -2.69
N ALA A 76 15.74 2.85 -2.86
CA ALA A 76 15.32 3.64 -4.01
C ALA A 76 15.77 3.01 -5.34
N LYS A 77 17.01 2.49 -5.40
CA LYS A 77 17.54 1.80 -6.58
C LYS A 77 16.88 0.45 -6.87
N GLN A 78 16.36 -0.22 -5.85
CA GLN A 78 15.69 -1.53 -5.97
C GLN A 78 14.18 -1.39 -6.21
N THR A 79 13.62 -0.18 -6.08
CA THR A 79 12.19 0.06 -6.23
C THR A 79 11.85 0.24 -7.70
N ASN A 80 11.00 -0.63 -8.23
CA ASN A 80 10.54 -0.54 -9.60
C ASN A 80 9.26 0.31 -9.66
N HIS A 81 9.24 1.28 -10.57
CA HIS A 81 8.03 2.03 -10.88
C HIS A 81 7.16 1.23 -11.85
N VAL A 82 5.87 1.11 -11.52
CA VAL A 82 4.87 0.48 -12.40
C VAL A 82 3.96 1.57 -12.96
N GLU A 83 4.03 1.76 -14.27
CA GLU A 83 3.25 2.74 -15.03
C GLU A 83 1.80 2.23 -15.22
N LEU A 84 0.92 2.53 -14.27
CA LEU A 84 -0.48 2.07 -14.31
C LEU A 84 -1.28 2.68 -15.47
N SER A 85 -0.87 3.86 -15.97
CA SER A 85 -1.55 4.56 -17.07
C SER A 85 -1.48 3.79 -18.39
N ALA A 86 -0.44 2.96 -18.55
CA ALA A 86 -0.20 2.13 -19.74
C ALA A 86 -0.76 0.71 -19.59
N ASP A 87 -1.24 0.32 -18.41
CA ASP A 87 -1.79 -1.01 -18.15
C ASP A 87 -3.23 -1.08 -18.67
N MET A 88 -3.47 -1.99 -19.63
CA MET A 88 -4.77 -2.15 -20.28
C MET A 88 -5.89 -2.52 -19.31
N ASP A 89 -5.56 -3.21 -18.21
CA ASP A 89 -6.56 -3.67 -17.23
C ASP A 89 -6.85 -2.61 -16.16
N PHE A 90 -6.02 -1.56 -16.05
CA PHE A 90 -6.16 -0.56 -15.00
C PHE A 90 -7.49 0.20 -15.09
N GLN A 91 -7.91 0.59 -16.29
CA GLN A 91 -9.16 1.33 -16.48
C GLN A 91 -10.37 0.52 -16.02
N THR A 92 -10.44 -0.74 -16.43
CA THR A 92 -11.50 -1.67 -16.01
C THR A 92 -11.45 -1.90 -14.50
N ALA A 93 -10.28 -2.23 -13.95
CA ALA A 93 -10.13 -2.48 -12.52
C ALA A 93 -10.47 -1.24 -11.67
N PHE A 94 -10.18 -0.04 -12.16
CA PHE A 94 -10.53 1.22 -11.49
C PHE A 94 -12.04 1.48 -11.53
N ALA A 95 -12.68 1.31 -12.69
CA ALA A 95 -14.13 1.45 -12.85
C ALA A 95 -14.89 0.45 -11.94
N ASP A 96 -14.45 -0.81 -11.93
CA ASP A 96 -15.03 -1.85 -11.07
C ASP A 96 -14.87 -1.50 -9.57
N SER A 97 -13.75 -0.84 -9.21
CA SER A 97 -13.47 -0.41 -7.84
C SER A 97 -14.20 0.87 -7.42
N MET A 98 -14.96 1.53 -8.32
CA MET A 98 -15.79 2.69 -7.95
C MET A 98 -17.08 2.28 -7.24
N ILE A 99 -17.51 1.03 -7.40
CA ILE A 99 -18.70 0.49 -6.75
C ILE A 99 -18.30 -0.02 -5.37
N PHE A 100 -19.09 0.31 -4.34
CA PHE A 100 -18.85 -0.26 -3.02
C PHE A 100 -19.01 -1.79 -3.07
N PRO A 101 -18.13 -2.56 -2.41
CA PRO A 101 -18.25 -4.01 -2.36
C PRO A 101 -19.62 -4.45 -1.82
N GLU A 102 -20.25 -5.41 -2.49
CA GLU A 102 -21.41 -6.09 -1.93
C GLU A 102 -20.97 -6.95 -0.73
N LYS A 103 -21.86 -7.13 0.24
CA LYS A 103 -21.56 -7.80 1.51
C LYS A 103 -21.18 -9.27 1.33
#